data_AF-A0A1R4KWA2-F1
#
_entry.id   AF-A0A1R4KWA2-F1
#
_cell.length_a   1.000
_cell.length_b   1.000
_cell.length_c   1.000
_cell.angle_alpha   90.00
_cell.angle_beta   90.00
_cell.angle_gamma   90.00
#
_symmetry.space_group_name_H-M   'P 1'
#
loop_
_entity.id
_entity.type
_entity.pdbx_description
1 polymer ?
#
loop_
_entity_poly.entity_id
_entity_poly.type
_entity_poly.pdbx_seq_one_letter_code
_entity_poly.pdbx_strand_id
1 'polypeptide(L)'
;MYENMENLVEESTRIKEMMPIYTGTLTAIVAITVGVISGWWNHMNMKASIKGMASQEEKKRKYEKTEKAYENFNIWKKAYDIRTFDMVSYYHRHISYEEMIAMKKEPNSQYAGKALETVEMLMDLYLCEECSKKFKSVLSKRDDVGKYFHEKNQSKKIYESFKRNLDEFEDACNDFKKQLKKAITV
;
A
#
# COMPACT_ATOMS: atom_id res chain seq x y z
N MET A 1 14.09 -80.02 41.18
CA MET A 1 13.38 -79.84 39.90
C MET A 1 12.02 -79.17 40.10
N TYR A 2 11.23 -79.56 41.11
CA TYR A 2 9.96 -78.90 41.46
C TYR A 2 10.10 -77.47 42.00
N GLU A 3 11.09 -77.21 42.85
CA GLU A 3 11.36 -75.88 43.43
C GLU A 3 11.70 -74.80 42.37
N ASN A 4 12.33 -75.21 41.25
CA ASN A 4 12.57 -74.32 40.11
C ASN A 4 11.30 -74.03 39.30
N MET A 5 10.33 -74.96 39.23
CA MET A 5 9.06 -74.69 38.55
C MET A 5 8.17 -73.74 39.37
N GLU A 6 8.18 -73.87 40.69
CA GLU A 6 7.39 -73.02 41.58
C GLU A 6 7.89 -71.56 41.56
N ASN A 7 9.21 -71.37 41.62
CA ASN A 7 9.85 -70.05 41.44
C ASN A 7 9.55 -69.43 40.06
N LEU A 8 9.57 -70.22 38.98
CA LEU A 8 9.26 -69.73 37.63
C LEU A 8 7.78 -69.35 37.46
N VAL A 9 6.86 -70.05 38.11
CA VAL A 9 5.42 -69.72 38.09
C VAL A 9 5.16 -68.46 38.91
N GLU A 10 5.79 -68.31 40.07
CA GLU A 10 5.66 -67.12 40.90
C GLU A 10 6.24 -65.87 40.21
N GLU A 11 7.40 -66.02 39.55
CA GLU A 11 8.02 -64.96 38.76
C GLU A 11 7.18 -64.60 37.51
N SER A 12 6.65 -65.59 36.80
CA SER A 12 5.71 -65.37 35.69
C SER A 12 4.42 -64.67 36.13
N THR A 13 3.95 -64.91 37.35
CA THR A 13 2.72 -64.29 37.88
C THR A 13 2.99 -62.84 38.28
N ARG A 14 4.13 -62.56 38.93
CA ARG A 14 4.57 -61.19 39.23
C ARG A 14 4.80 -60.36 37.97
N ILE A 15 5.39 -60.95 36.92
CA ILE A 15 5.56 -60.26 35.62
C ILE A 15 4.21 -59.92 35.00
N LYS A 16 3.22 -60.83 35.07
CA LYS A 16 1.85 -60.57 34.60
C LYS A 16 1.14 -59.47 35.38
N GLU A 17 1.37 -59.37 36.69
CA GLU A 17 0.80 -58.32 37.54
C GLU A 17 1.47 -56.96 37.32
N MET A 18 2.77 -56.92 36.98
CA MET A 18 3.48 -55.68 36.68
C MET A 18 3.28 -55.19 35.23
N MET A 19 2.95 -56.08 34.28
CA MET A 19 2.72 -55.70 32.88
C MET A 19 1.68 -54.57 32.69
N PRO A 20 0.50 -54.59 33.35
CA PRO A 20 -0.47 -53.49 33.31
C PRO A 20 0.09 -52.15 33.78
N ILE A 21 1.00 -52.16 34.76
CA ILE A 21 1.64 -50.95 35.29
C ILE A 21 2.64 -50.40 34.28
N TYR A 22 3.43 -51.27 33.64
CA TYR A 22 4.35 -50.88 32.58
C TYR A 22 3.62 -50.38 31.32
N THR A 23 2.53 -51.02 30.92
CA THR A 23 1.74 -50.56 29.76
C THR A 23 0.99 -49.28 30.07
N GLY A 24 0.44 -49.11 31.28
CA GLY A 24 -0.20 -47.87 31.74
C GLY A 24 0.78 -46.69 31.78
N THR A 25 1.99 -46.90 32.30
CA THR A 25 3.04 -45.88 32.33
C THR A 25 3.54 -45.52 30.94
N LEU A 26 3.78 -46.51 30.06
CA LEU A 26 4.12 -46.27 28.65
C LEU A 26 3.03 -45.48 27.94
N THR A 27 1.76 -45.84 28.14
CA THR A 27 0.62 -45.15 27.53
C THR A 27 0.53 -43.70 28.00
N ALA A 28 0.74 -43.44 29.29
CA ALA A 28 0.76 -42.08 29.83
C ALA A 28 1.91 -41.24 29.25
N ILE A 29 3.11 -41.81 29.14
CA ILE A 29 4.27 -41.14 28.52
C ILE A 29 3.98 -40.81 27.05
N VAL A 30 3.41 -41.76 26.30
CA VAL A 30 3.03 -41.54 24.89
C VAL A 30 1.95 -40.47 24.77
N ALA A 31 0.91 -40.48 25.60
CA ALA A 31 -0.14 -39.47 25.60
C ALA A 31 0.38 -38.06 25.91
N ILE A 32 1.27 -37.92 26.90
CA ILE A 32 1.94 -36.65 27.21
C ILE A 32 2.80 -36.20 26.03
N THR A 33 3.58 -37.11 25.44
CA THR A 33 4.43 -36.79 24.29
C THR A 33 3.61 -36.32 23.08
N VAL A 34 2.52 -37.01 22.76
CA VAL A 34 1.58 -36.62 21.70
C VAL A 34 0.94 -35.27 22.00
N GLY A 35 0.54 -35.01 23.26
CA GLY A 35 -0.01 -33.73 23.69
C GLY A 35 0.99 -32.58 23.53
N VAL A 36 2.26 -32.79 23.90
CA VAL A 36 3.34 -31.81 23.74
C VAL A 36 3.63 -31.53 22.27
N ILE A 37 3.77 -32.57 21.44
CA ILE A 37 4.01 -32.44 20.00
C ILE A 37 2.85 -31.71 19.32
N SER A 38 1.60 -32.09 19.65
CA SER A 38 0.40 -31.46 19.08
C SER A 38 0.28 -29.99 19.49
N GLY A 39 0.57 -29.68 20.76
CA GLY A 39 0.60 -28.31 21.27
C GLY A 39 1.67 -27.45 20.59
N TRP A 40 2.88 -28.01 20.41
CA TRP A 40 3.97 -27.34 19.69
C TRP A 40 3.64 -27.09 18.21
N TRP A 41 3.08 -28.09 17.52
CA TRP A 41 2.65 -27.98 16.13
C TRP A 41 1.55 -26.93 15.96
N ASN A 42 0.54 -26.92 16.84
CA ASN A 42 -0.50 -25.90 16.84
C ASN A 42 0.07 -24.49 17.06
N HIS A 43 1.01 -24.33 17.99
CA HIS A 43 1.66 -23.04 18.22
C HIS A 43 2.45 -22.56 16.98
N MET A 44 3.19 -23.45 16.33
CA MET A 44 3.93 -23.14 15.10
C MET A 44 3.00 -22.74 13.95
N ASN A 45 1.90 -23.48 13.76
CA ASN A 45 0.89 -23.15 12.74
C ASN A 45 0.19 -21.82 13.01
N MET A 46 -0.17 -21.56 14.27
CA MET A 46 -0.77 -20.29 14.66
C MET A 46 0.19 -19.13 14.38
N LYS A 47 1.48 -19.27 14.71
CA LYS A 47 2.50 -18.26 14.42
C LYS A 47 2.68 -18.03 12.92
N ALA A 48 2.69 -19.09 12.12
CA ALA A 48 2.76 -18.99 10.66
C ALA A 48 1.51 -18.30 10.08
N SER A 49 0.33 -18.65 10.59
CA SER A 49 -0.95 -18.04 10.21
C SER A 49 -0.99 -16.54 10.53
N ILE A 50 -0.61 -16.15 11.75
CA ILE A 50 -0.54 -14.73 12.15
C ILE A 50 0.43 -13.94 11.25
N LYS A 51 1.61 -14.51 10.94
CA LYS A 51 2.55 -13.88 10.00
C LYS A 51 1.95 -13.74 8.60
N GLY A 52 1.23 -14.76 8.13
CA GLY A 52 0.52 -14.72 6.85
C GLY A 52 -0.56 -13.64 6.82
N MET A 53 -1.38 -13.56 7.86
CA MET A 53 -2.41 -12.53 8.01
C MET A 53 -1.81 -11.12 8.05
N ALA A 54 -0.74 -10.92 8.82
CA ALA A 54 -0.06 -9.62 8.90
C ALA A 54 0.50 -9.18 7.53
N SER A 55 1.14 -10.09 6.79
CA SER A 55 1.65 -9.80 5.44
C SER A 55 0.52 -9.50 4.45
N GLN A 56 -0.61 -10.21 4.55
CA GLN A 56 -1.77 -9.96 3.71
C GLN A 56 -2.42 -8.61 4.03
N GLU A 57 -2.53 -8.24 5.31
CA GLU A 57 -3.06 -6.96 5.74
C GLU A 57 -2.17 -5.79 5.30
N GLU A 58 -0.84 -5.96 5.38
CA GLU A 58 0.12 -4.98 4.88
C GLU A 58 -0.04 -4.74 3.38
N LYS A 59 -0.15 -5.81 2.58
CA LYS A 59 -0.41 -5.72 1.13
C LYS A 59 -1.73 -5.01 0.84
N LYS A 60 -2.80 -5.37 1.56
CA LYS A 60 -4.12 -4.74 1.42
C LYS A 60 -4.05 -3.24 1.75
N ARG A 61 -3.37 -2.87 2.83
CA ARG A 61 -3.18 -1.48 3.23
C ARG A 61 -2.40 -0.71 2.16
N LYS A 62 -1.30 -1.25 1.65
CA LYS A 62 -0.52 -0.64 0.56
C LYS A 62 -1.38 -0.41 -0.69
N TYR A 63 -2.19 -1.40 -1.07
CA TYR A 63 -3.13 -1.29 -2.19
C TYR A 63 -4.11 -0.12 -1.97
N GLU A 64 -4.82 -0.11 -0.84
CA GLU A 64 -5.79 0.93 -0.49
C GLU A 64 -5.18 2.33 -0.49
N LYS A 65 -3.96 2.48 0.05
CA LYS A 65 -3.25 3.77 0.06
C LYS A 65 -2.85 4.21 -1.34
N THR A 66 -2.43 3.28 -2.20
CA THR A 66 -2.04 3.59 -3.59
C THR A 66 -3.25 4.00 -4.42
N GLU A 67 -4.38 3.30 -4.27
CA GLU A 67 -5.64 3.64 -4.92
C GLU A 67 -6.13 5.03 -4.49
N LYS A 68 -6.14 5.29 -3.18
CA LYS A 68 -6.50 6.60 -2.64
C LYS A 68 -5.60 7.72 -3.17
N ALA A 69 -4.30 7.49 -3.30
CA ALA A 69 -3.38 8.46 -3.88
C ALA A 69 -3.69 8.71 -5.36
N TYR A 70 -3.99 7.67 -6.12
CA TYR A 70 -4.36 7.77 -7.53
C TYR A 70 -5.65 8.58 -7.74
N GLU A 71 -6.68 8.31 -6.94
CA GLU A 71 -7.95 9.05 -6.98
C GLU A 71 -7.76 10.54 -6.65
N ASN A 72 -7.10 10.84 -5.53
CA ASN A 72 -6.86 12.22 -5.11
C ASN A 72 -5.98 12.97 -6.13
N PHE A 73 -5.00 12.28 -6.73
CA PHE A 73 -4.21 12.86 -7.81
C PHE A 73 -5.05 13.25 -9.02
N ASN A 74 -6.02 12.41 -9.42
CA ASN A 74 -6.91 12.73 -10.54
C ASN A 74 -7.86 13.89 -10.23
N ILE A 75 -8.38 13.96 -9.00
CA ILE A 75 -9.22 15.09 -8.54
C ILE A 75 -8.42 16.39 -8.66
N TRP A 76 -7.20 16.39 -8.12
CA TRP A 76 -6.31 17.55 -8.19
C TRP A 76 -5.92 17.90 -9.64
N LYS A 77 -5.50 16.92 -10.46
CA LYS A 77 -5.10 17.15 -11.86
C LYS A 77 -6.26 17.70 -12.68
N LYS A 78 -7.48 17.18 -12.50
CA LYS A 78 -8.67 17.72 -13.19
C LYS A 78 -8.91 19.20 -12.87
N ALA A 79 -8.78 19.60 -11.60
CA ALA A 79 -8.90 20.99 -11.22
C ALA A 79 -7.79 21.86 -11.82
N TYR A 80 -6.57 21.32 -11.90
CA TYR A 80 -5.45 21.99 -12.57
C TYR A 80 -5.69 22.14 -14.08
N ASP A 81 -6.26 21.10 -14.72
CA ASP A 81 -6.54 21.08 -16.15
C ASP A 81 -7.55 22.14 -16.56
N ILE A 82 -8.61 22.31 -15.77
CA ILE A 82 -9.59 23.40 -15.94
C ILE A 82 -8.85 24.74 -15.94
N ARG A 83 -8.00 24.98 -14.94
CA ARG A 83 -7.24 26.23 -14.85
C ARG A 83 -6.28 26.44 -16.03
N THR A 84 -5.66 25.38 -16.55
CA THR A 84 -4.81 25.47 -17.74
C THR A 84 -5.63 25.72 -19.01
N PHE A 85 -6.83 25.16 -19.11
CA PHE A 85 -7.75 25.39 -20.21
C PHE A 85 -8.23 26.85 -20.27
N ASP A 86 -8.55 27.44 -19.11
CA ASP A 86 -8.88 28.87 -19.02
C ASP A 86 -7.71 29.73 -19.50
N MET A 87 -6.46 29.38 -19.11
CA MET A 87 -5.27 30.08 -19.56
C MET A 87 -5.03 29.96 -21.07
N VAL A 88 -5.29 28.79 -21.65
CA VAL A 88 -5.25 28.59 -23.11
C VAL A 88 -6.29 29.48 -23.80
N SER A 89 -7.52 29.52 -23.27
CA SER A 89 -8.61 30.35 -23.80
C SER A 89 -8.26 31.84 -23.74
N TYR A 90 -7.59 32.27 -22.67
CA TYR A 90 -7.05 33.62 -22.55
C TYR A 90 -5.99 33.92 -23.62
N TYR A 91 -5.00 33.05 -23.84
CA TYR A 91 -3.98 33.26 -24.88
C TYR A 91 -4.56 33.31 -26.30
N HIS A 92 -5.64 32.58 -26.56
CA HIS A 92 -6.38 32.62 -27.84
C HIS A 92 -7.39 33.77 -27.95
N ARG A 93 -7.45 34.65 -26.94
CA ARG A 93 -8.36 35.82 -26.89
C ARG A 93 -9.85 35.46 -26.92
N HIS A 94 -10.20 34.25 -26.49
CA HIS A 94 -11.60 33.86 -26.31
C HIS A 94 -12.21 34.47 -25.05
N ILE A 95 -11.37 34.77 -24.06
CA ILE A 95 -11.75 35.43 -22.81
C ILE A 95 -10.73 36.52 -22.45
N SER A 96 -11.21 37.54 -21.76
CA SER A 96 -10.38 38.58 -21.14
C SER A 96 -9.65 38.06 -19.90
N TYR A 97 -8.67 38.82 -19.42
CA TYR A 97 -7.95 38.49 -18.20
C TYR A 97 -8.90 38.53 -16.99
N GLU A 98 -9.82 39.50 -16.97
CA GLU A 98 -10.81 39.68 -15.93
C GLU A 98 -11.77 38.48 -15.85
N GLU A 99 -12.24 37.98 -16.99
CA GLU A 99 -13.08 36.79 -17.08
C GLU A 99 -12.34 35.54 -16.59
N MET A 100 -11.08 35.35 -17.01
CA MET A 100 -10.23 34.25 -16.55
C MET A 100 -10.04 34.28 -15.02
N ILE A 101 -9.84 35.46 -14.42
CA ILE A 101 -9.72 35.61 -12.96
C ILE A 101 -11.07 35.37 -12.26
N ALA A 102 -12.19 35.79 -12.85
CA ALA A 102 -13.51 35.55 -12.31
C ALA A 102 -13.85 34.04 -12.25
N MET A 103 -13.43 33.27 -13.25
CA MET A 103 -13.62 31.81 -13.32
C MET A 103 -12.86 31.06 -12.21
N LYS A 104 -11.78 31.62 -11.64
CA LYS A 104 -11.06 31.03 -10.49
C LYS A 104 -11.90 30.94 -9.20
N LYS A 105 -13.04 31.61 -9.10
CA LYS A 105 -13.88 31.65 -7.89
C LYS A 105 -14.77 30.41 -7.69
N GLU A 106 -14.63 29.37 -8.51
CA GLU A 106 -15.44 28.15 -8.32
C GLU A 106 -15.16 27.43 -6.98
N PRO A 107 -16.21 26.85 -6.36
CA PRO A 107 -16.14 26.21 -5.04
C PRO A 107 -15.27 24.94 -4.97
N ASN A 108 -14.79 24.41 -6.09
CA ASN A 108 -14.00 23.18 -6.16
C ASN A 108 -12.52 23.35 -5.76
N SER A 109 -12.03 24.58 -5.54
CA SER A 109 -10.60 24.83 -5.23
C SER A 109 -10.16 24.24 -3.88
N GLN A 110 -11.03 24.24 -2.87
CA GLN A 110 -10.73 23.68 -1.55
C GLN A 110 -10.58 22.16 -1.60
N TYR A 111 -11.41 21.48 -2.39
CA TYR A 111 -11.33 20.04 -2.61
C TYR A 111 -10.06 19.65 -3.35
N ALA A 112 -9.64 20.45 -4.34
CA ALA A 112 -8.40 20.22 -5.08
C ALA A 112 -7.14 20.39 -4.21
N GLY A 113 -7.11 21.39 -3.32
CA GLY A 113 -6.02 21.59 -2.36
C GLY A 113 -5.90 20.43 -1.38
N LYS A 114 -7.02 20.01 -0.76
CA LYS A 114 -7.05 18.86 0.15
C LYS A 114 -6.66 17.55 -0.54
N ALA A 115 -7.05 17.38 -1.80
CA ALA A 115 -6.64 16.23 -2.60
C ALA A 115 -5.12 16.21 -2.80
N LEU A 116 -4.49 17.35 -3.10
CA LEU A 116 -3.05 17.45 -3.24
C LEU A 116 -2.31 17.12 -1.92
N GLU A 117 -2.73 17.71 -0.81
CA GLU A 117 -2.17 17.45 0.53
C GLU A 117 -2.29 15.96 0.90
N THR A 118 -3.40 15.33 0.52
CA THR A 118 -3.60 13.88 0.74
C THR A 118 -2.59 13.07 -0.08
N VAL A 119 -2.32 13.46 -1.32
CA VAL A 119 -1.30 12.79 -2.15
C VAL A 119 0.07 12.95 -1.54
N GLU A 120 0.45 14.17 -1.13
CA GLU A 120 1.73 14.47 -0.46
C GLU A 120 1.93 13.58 0.77
N MET A 121 0.95 13.55 1.68
CA MET A 121 0.98 12.72 2.88
C MET A 121 1.12 11.23 2.56
N LEU A 122 0.40 10.73 1.54
CA LEU A 122 0.46 9.33 1.14
C LEU A 122 1.81 8.96 0.52
N MET A 123 2.44 9.88 -0.23
CA MET A 123 3.79 9.69 -0.76
C MET A 123 4.83 9.61 0.35
N ASP A 124 4.74 10.48 1.36
CA ASP A 124 5.76 10.56 2.41
C ASP A 124 5.67 9.43 3.44
N LEU A 125 4.46 8.94 3.74
CA LEU A 125 4.25 7.97 4.82
C LEU A 125 4.11 6.51 4.35
N TYR A 126 3.58 6.27 3.15
CA TYR A 126 3.09 4.93 2.78
C TYR A 126 3.65 4.37 1.48
N LEU A 127 4.11 5.22 0.56
CA LEU A 127 4.51 4.78 -0.78
C LEU A 127 6.02 4.79 -0.96
N CYS A 128 6.49 4.01 -1.93
CA CYS A 128 7.92 3.82 -2.15
C CYS A 128 8.61 5.11 -2.62
N GLU A 129 9.91 5.20 -2.33
CA GLU A 129 10.76 6.35 -2.67
C GLU A 129 10.66 6.75 -4.15
N GLU A 130 10.52 5.77 -5.06
CA GLU A 130 10.34 6.01 -6.49
C GLU A 130 9.04 6.78 -6.80
N CYS A 131 7.93 6.45 -6.15
CA CYS A 131 6.67 7.19 -6.30
C CYS A 131 6.84 8.63 -5.83
N SER A 132 7.46 8.84 -4.67
CA SER A 132 7.69 10.16 -4.08
C SER A 132 8.62 11.01 -4.95
N LYS A 133 9.67 10.42 -5.53
CA LYS A 133 10.56 11.10 -6.49
C LYS A 133 9.82 11.54 -7.75
N LYS A 134 8.99 10.67 -8.32
CA LYS A 134 8.18 11.00 -9.50
C LYS A 134 7.16 12.09 -9.18
N PHE A 135 6.55 12.05 -8.00
CA PHE A 135 5.62 13.09 -7.57
C PHE A 135 6.29 14.45 -7.37
N LYS A 136 7.49 14.50 -6.78
CA LYS A 136 8.28 15.74 -6.70
C LYS A 136 8.58 16.34 -8.08
N SER A 137 8.82 15.50 -9.09
CA SER A 137 8.97 15.95 -10.47
C SER A 137 7.69 16.61 -11.00
N VAL A 138 6.51 16.06 -10.67
CA VAL A 138 5.21 16.67 -11.02
C VAL A 138 5.07 18.05 -10.38
N LEU A 139 5.40 18.19 -9.10
CA LEU A 139 5.34 19.47 -8.39
C LEU A 139 6.28 20.52 -9.01
N SER A 140 7.51 20.13 -9.36
CA SER A 140 8.45 21.03 -10.03
C SER A 140 7.91 21.53 -11.37
N LYS A 141 7.36 20.64 -12.20
CA LYS A 141 6.80 21.02 -13.51
C LYS A 141 5.52 21.84 -13.38
N ARG A 142 4.70 21.56 -12.36
CA ARG A 142 3.53 22.39 -12.00
C ARG A 142 3.95 23.82 -11.72
N ASP A 143 5.06 24.03 -11.00
CA ASP A 143 5.53 25.37 -10.65
C ASP A 143 6.05 26.11 -11.89
N ASP A 144 6.66 25.40 -12.84
CA ASP A 144 7.06 25.96 -14.13
C ASP A 144 5.88 26.43 -14.98
N VAL A 145 4.77 25.69 -14.97
CA VAL A 145 3.50 26.11 -15.59
C VAL A 145 2.84 27.25 -14.79
N GLY A 146 2.94 27.19 -13.45
CA GLY A 146 2.33 28.14 -12.53
C GLY A 146 2.76 29.60 -12.76
N LYS A 147 4.00 29.80 -13.22
CA LYS A 147 4.58 31.12 -13.56
C LYS A 147 3.73 31.89 -14.58
N TYR A 148 3.05 31.19 -15.49
CA TYR A 148 2.25 31.82 -16.54
C TYR A 148 0.87 32.27 -16.06
N PHE A 149 0.33 31.76 -14.94
CA PHE A 149 -1.03 32.13 -14.48
C PHE A 149 -1.18 33.57 -13.97
N HIS A 150 -0.07 34.31 -13.90
CA HIS A 150 -0.02 35.72 -13.52
C HIS A 150 0.46 36.61 -14.67
N GLU A 151 0.75 36.03 -15.84
CA GLU A 151 1.21 36.74 -17.02
C GLU A 151 0.02 37.42 -17.71
N LYS A 152 0.14 38.73 -17.94
CA LYS A 152 -0.88 39.57 -18.59
C LYS A 152 -0.58 39.81 -20.07
N ASN A 153 0.59 39.38 -20.54
CA ASN A 153 1.02 39.55 -21.91
C ASN A 153 0.66 38.32 -22.77
N GLN A 154 -0.25 38.51 -23.72
CA GLN A 154 -0.69 37.47 -24.67
C GLN A 154 0.26 37.31 -25.88
N SER A 155 1.57 37.38 -25.69
CA SER A 155 2.49 37.20 -26.81
C SER A 155 2.58 35.74 -27.26
N LYS A 156 2.73 35.51 -28.57
CA LYS A 156 2.89 34.16 -29.15
C LYS A 156 4.06 33.38 -28.51
N LYS A 157 5.18 34.06 -28.25
CA LYS A 157 6.38 33.47 -27.63
C LYS A 157 6.11 32.97 -26.20
N ILE A 158 5.31 33.72 -25.44
CA ILE A 158 4.90 33.34 -24.08
C ILE A 158 3.98 32.11 -24.15
N TYR A 159 3.00 32.12 -25.06
CA TYR A 159 2.11 30.98 -25.26
C TYR A 159 2.88 29.71 -25.65
N GLU A 160 3.84 29.79 -26.57
CA GLU A 160 4.68 28.65 -26.94
C GLU A 160 5.50 28.10 -25.76
N SER A 161 6.01 28.98 -24.91
CA SER A 161 6.75 28.59 -23.70
C SER A 161 5.82 27.94 -22.65
N PHE A 162 4.63 28.51 -22.46
CA PHE A 162 3.59 27.93 -21.60
C PHE A 162 3.19 26.54 -22.09
N LYS A 163 2.92 26.38 -23.39
CA LYS A 163 2.55 25.11 -24.00
C LYS A 163 3.63 24.04 -23.78
N ARG A 164 4.90 24.37 -24.05
CA ARG A 164 6.00 23.42 -23.80
C ARG A 164 6.06 22.97 -22.35
N ASN A 165 5.96 23.90 -21.40
CA ASN A 165 5.99 23.56 -19.98
C ASN A 165 4.75 22.75 -19.56
N LEU A 166 3.60 22.99 -20.19
CA LEU A 166 2.38 22.22 -19.98
C LEU A 166 2.54 20.77 -20.48
N ASP A 167 3.10 20.58 -21.67
CA ASP A 167 3.39 19.26 -22.23
C ASP A 167 4.35 18.48 -21.30
N GLU A 168 5.42 19.12 -20.83
CA GLU A 168 6.36 18.52 -19.87
C GLU A 168 5.70 18.16 -18.52
N PHE A 169 4.74 18.97 -18.07
CA PHE A 169 3.97 18.69 -16.87
C PHE A 169 3.05 17.49 -17.07
N GLU A 170 2.40 17.36 -18.22
CA GLU A 170 1.56 16.20 -18.54
C GLU A 170 2.37 14.91 -18.62
N ASP A 171 3.56 14.96 -19.22
CA ASP A 171 4.49 13.84 -19.25
C ASP A 171 4.89 13.39 -17.84
N ALA A 172 5.25 14.34 -16.97
CA ALA A 172 5.56 14.05 -15.57
C ALA A 172 4.36 13.41 -14.84
N CYS A 173 3.15 13.91 -15.09
CA CYS A 173 1.92 13.35 -14.50
C CYS A 173 1.67 11.91 -14.97
N ASN A 174 1.88 11.63 -16.25
CA ASN A 174 1.72 10.30 -16.84
C ASN A 174 2.74 9.31 -16.28
N ASP A 175 3.99 9.75 -16.13
CA ASP A 175 5.06 8.98 -15.51
C ASP A 175 4.75 8.63 -14.06
N PHE A 176 4.26 9.60 -13.29
CA PHE A 176 3.83 9.37 -11.91
C PHE A 176 2.67 8.36 -11.85
N LYS A 177 1.64 8.50 -12.69
CA LYS A 177 0.53 7.54 -12.78
C LYS A 177 1.02 6.12 -13.13
N LYS A 178 1.96 5.99 -14.05
CA LYS A 178 2.59 4.68 -14.39
C LYS A 178 3.29 4.09 -13.18
N GLN A 179 4.03 4.90 -12.43
CA GLN A 179 4.73 4.44 -11.24
C GLN A 179 3.77 3.99 -10.13
N LEU A 180 2.68 4.73 -9.89
CA LEU A 180 1.62 4.32 -8.98
C LEU A 180 1.00 2.97 -9.38
N LYS A 181 0.72 2.77 -10.68
CA LYS A 181 0.19 1.48 -11.16
C LYS A 181 1.16 0.32 -10.93
N LYS A 182 2.47 0.53 -11.13
CA LYS A 182 3.48 -0.49 -10.83
C LYS A 182 3.51 -0.85 -9.34
N ALA A 183 3.34 0.14 -8.46
CA ALA A 183 3.30 -0.08 -7.02
C ALA A 183 2.11 -0.95 -6.55
N ILE A 184 1.06 -1.05 -7.37
CA ILE A 184 -0.10 -1.93 -7.15
C ILE A 184 0.19 -3.37 -7.58
N THR A 185 1.03 -3.58 -8.59
CA THR A 185 1.30 -4.91 -9.18
C THR A 185 2.39 -5.70 -8.44
N VAL A 186 3.12 -5.06 -7.53
CA VAL A 186 4.20 -5.67 -6.70
C VAL A 186 3.77 -5.78 -5.24
#